data_AF-A0AAW2S4N4-F1
#
_entry.id   AF-A0AAW2S4N4-F1
#
_cell.length_a   1.000
_cell.length_b   1.000
_cell.length_c   1.000
_cell.angle_alpha   90.00
_cell.angle_beta   90.00
_cell.angle_gamma   90.00
#
_symmetry.space_group_name_H-M   'P 1'
#
loop_
_entity.id
_entity.type
_entity.pdbx_description
1 polymer ?
#
loop_
_entity_poly.entity_id
_entity_poly.type
_entity_poly.pdbx_seq_one_letter_code
_entity_poly.pdbx_strand_id
1 'polypeptide(L)'
;MAENASSSSSLHIAGADDELMMLDGSESGWVEARTHCDHLGSLSSDLIHIPPPGTPCNRCQHPEENWLCLCCKDVLCSRFVNKHMLEHYQQMHHNLALSYSDLSVWCFSCDAYLDAQVILPLRPVYETAYILKFGNAPPFRTIDHPKGVDKEAYT
;
A
#
# COMPACT_ATOMS: atom_id res chain seq x y z
N MET A 1 -5.96 -3.76 -57.33
CA MET A 1 -6.50 -2.74 -58.25
C MET A 1 -7.93 -3.19 -58.53
N ALA A 2 -8.85 -2.84 -57.63
CA ALA A 2 -9.99 -1.92 -57.88
C ALA A 2 -10.93 -2.52 -58.96
N GLU A 3 -12.25 -2.65 -58.79
CA GLU A 3 -13.23 -1.78 -58.15
C GLU A 3 -14.56 -2.55 -58.01
N ASN A 4 -15.29 -2.35 -56.90
CA ASN A 4 -16.64 -2.85 -56.69
C ASN A 4 -17.60 -1.65 -56.70
N ALA A 5 -18.61 -1.69 -57.55
CA ALA A 5 -19.69 -0.72 -57.57
C ALA A 5 -21.02 -1.46 -57.70
N SER A 6 -21.94 -1.21 -56.77
CA SER A 6 -23.38 -1.08 -57.04
C SER A 6 -24.14 -0.66 -55.77
N SER A 7 -25.08 0.24 -55.99
CA SER A 7 -25.71 1.15 -55.04
C SER A 7 -26.87 0.56 -54.21
N SER A 8 -27.01 1.12 -53.00
CA SER A 8 -28.18 1.49 -52.19
C SER A 8 -29.54 0.78 -52.36
N SER A 9 -30.12 0.35 -51.24
CA SER A 9 -31.56 0.46 -50.94
C SER A 9 -31.79 0.44 -49.42
N SER A 10 -32.34 1.52 -48.89
CA SER A 10 -32.72 1.71 -47.48
C SER A 10 -33.98 0.94 -47.10
N LEU A 11 -34.02 0.30 -45.93
CA LEU A 11 -35.25 0.11 -45.16
C LEU A 11 -34.97 0.19 -43.65
N HIS A 12 -35.79 0.98 -42.98
CA HIS A 12 -35.79 1.28 -41.55
C HIS A 12 -36.34 0.10 -40.74
N ILE A 13 -35.68 -0.23 -39.63
CA ILE A 13 -36.35 -0.80 -38.44
C ILE A 13 -35.84 0.00 -37.24
N ALA A 14 -36.79 0.64 -36.56
CA ALA A 14 -36.59 1.31 -35.29
C ALA A 14 -36.35 0.26 -34.19
N GLY A 15 -35.26 0.42 -33.47
CA GLY A 15 -35.00 -0.23 -32.20
C GLY A 15 -34.29 0.78 -31.32
N ALA A 16 -35.07 1.48 -30.49
CA ALA A 16 -34.54 2.20 -29.36
C ALA A 16 -33.99 1.17 -28.38
N ASP A 17 -32.68 1.12 -28.21
CA ASP A 17 -32.08 1.40 -26.91
C ASP A 17 -30.64 1.85 -27.15
N ASP A 18 -30.29 2.89 -26.42
CA ASP A 18 -29.23 3.84 -26.64
C ASP A 18 -27.84 3.19 -26.52
N GLU A 19 -26.91 3.60 -27.38
CA GLU A 19 -25.48 3.34 -27.21
C GLU A 19 -25.01 3.92 -25.87
N LEU A 20 -25.03 3.11 -24.83
CA LEU A 20 -24.38 3.45 -23.57
C LEU A 20 -23.14 2.57 -23.38
N MET A 21 -22.16 2.83 -24.24
CA MET A 21 -20.76 2.50 -24.02
C MET A 21 -20.27 3.28 -22.79
N MET A 22 -20.62 2.83 -21.58
CA MET A 22 -20.23 3.52 -20.35
C MET A 22 -18.92 2.99 -19.80
N LEU A 23 -17.92 3.81 -20.11
CA LEU A 23 -16.71 4.07 -19.35
C LEU A 23 -15.83 2.84 -19.09
N ASP A 24 -14.79 2.76 -19.91
CA ASP A 24 -13.41 2.63 -19.45
C ASP A 24 -13.24 3.43 -18.14
N GLY A 25 -13.56 2.78 -17.02
CA GLY A 25 -13.15 3.23 -15.72
C GLY A 25 -11.67 2.95 -15.69
N SER A 26 -10.88 3.94 -16.07
CA SER A 26 -9.43 3.94 -15.88
C SER A 26 -9.17 3.42 -14.47
N GLU A 27 -8.76 2.15 -14.37
CA GLU A 27 -8.32 1.58 -13.12
C GLU A 27 -7.04 2.33 -12.80
N SER A 28 -7.22 3.46 -12.13
CA SER A 28 -6.13 4.26 -11.62
C SER A 28 -5.34 3.31 -10.75
N GLY A 29 -4.14 2.93 -11.19
CA GLY A 29 -3.31 1.86 -10.63
C GLY A 29 -2.76 2.16 -9.22
N TRP A 30 -3.53 2.87 -8.41
CA TRP A 30 -3.28 3.16 -7.02
C TRP A 30 -3.54 1.89 -6.22
N VAL A 31 -2.50 1.41 -5.54
CA VAL A 31 -2.62 0.31 -4.60
C VAL A 31 -3.10 0.88 -3.27
N GLU A 32 -4.34 0.57 -2.90
CA GLU A 32 -4.89 0.97 -1.60
C GLU A 32 -4.25 0.14 -0.47
N ALA A 33 -3.75 0.84 0.56
CA ALA A 33 -3.14 0.18 1.71
C ALA A 33 -4.22 -0.49 2.57
N ARG A 34 -3.97 -1.72 3.01
CA ARG A 34 -4.91 -2.44 3.88
C ARG A 34 -4.93 -1.82 5.27
N THR A 35 -6.12 -1.79 5.86
CA THR A 35 -6.36 -1.31 7.23
C THR A 35 -6.40 -2.43 8.26
N HIS A 36 -6.17 -3.69 7.85
CA HIS A 36 -6.14 -4.88 8.70
C HIS A 36 -5.10 -5.88 8.19
N CYS A 37 -4.49 -6.65 9.11
CA CYS A 37 -3.57 -7.74 8.79
C CYS A 37 -3.51 -8.76 9.93
N ASP A 38 -3.63 -10.06 9.62
CA ASP A 38 -3.53 -11.14 10.61
C ASP A 38 -2.09 -11.38 11.11
N HIS A 39 -1.09 -10.81 10.42
CA HIS A 39 0.32 -10.97 10.76
C HIS A 39 0.83 -9.96 11.80
N LEU A 40 -0.05 -9.12 12.36
CA LEU A 40 0.33 -8.15 13.41
C LEU A 40 0.83 -8.84 14.69
N GLY A 41 0.47 -10.10 14.91
CA GLY A 41 0.97 -10.90 16.04
C GLY A 41 2.48 -11.18 16.02
N SER A 42 3.16 -11.01 14.87
CA SER A 42 4.61 -11.18 14.78
C SER A 42 5.42 -9.92 15.11
N LEU A 43 4.77 -8.82 15.48
CA LEU A 43 5.46 -7.57 15.83
C LEU A 43 6.32 -7.73 17.09
N SER A 44 7.44 -7.00 17.12
CA SER A 44 8.25 -6.86 18.33
C SER A 44 7.44 -6.19 19.43
N SER A 45 7.69 -6.57 20.69
CA SER A 45 7.08 -5.89 21.85
C SER A 45 7.59 -4.47 22.06
N ASP A 46 8.75 -4.13 21.48
CA ASP A 46 9.34 -2.80 21.58
C ASP A 46 9.46 -2.18 20.20
N LEU A 47 8.51 -1.30 19.88
CA LEU A 47 8.43 -0.58 18.61
C LEU A 47 8.80 0.91 18.74
N ILE A 48 9.39 1.29 19.87
CA ILE A 48 9.78 2.67 20.20
C ILE A 48 11.30 2.82 20.10
N HIS A 49 12.07 1.81 20.47
CA HIS A 49 13.53 1.84 20.31
C HIS A 49 13.93 1.16 19.01
N ILE A 50 13.82 1.89 17.91
CA ILE A 50 14.19 1.43 16.57
C ILE A 50 15.50 2.08 16.12
N PRO A 51 16.29 1.41 15.26
CA PRO A 51 17.39 2.07 14.56
C PRO A 51 16.90 3.31 13.79
N PRO A 52 17.67 4.39 13.71
CA PRO A 52 17.22 5.59 13.02
C PRO A 52 17.18 5.39 11.49
N PRO A 53 16.28 6.11 10.79
CA PRO A 53 16.34 6.25 9.34
C PRO A 53 17.73 6.77 8.92
N GLY A 54 18.41 6.05 8.02
CA GLY A 54 19.82 6.28 7.66
C GLY A 54 20.76 5.17 8.14
N THR A 55 20.29 4.24 8.97
CA THR A 55 21.02 3.00 9.27
C THR A 55 21.24 2.21 7.97
N PRO A 56 22.48 1.81 7.64
CA PRO A 56 22.76 1.06 6.42
C PRO A 56 22.28 -0.40 6.55
N CYS A 57 22.23 -1.11 5.42
CA CYS A 57 21.92 -2.53 5.44
C CYS A 57 22.94 -3.33 6.27
N ASN A 58 22.49 -4.10 7.25
CA ASN A 58 23.33 -4.89 8.15
C ASN A 58 24.20 -5.93 7.41
N ARG A 59 23.81 -6.36 6.20
CA ARG A 59 24.53 -7.37 5.40
C ARG A 59 25.53 -6.76 4.41
N CYS A 60 25.09 -5.83 3.55
CA CYS A 60 25.95 -5.26 2.49
C CYS A 60 26.35 -3.80 2.70
N GLN A 61 25.97 -3.19 3.82
CA GLN A 61 26.27 -1.79 4.16
C GLN A 61 25.76 -0.75 3.13
N HIS A 62 24.76 -1.12 2.32
CA HIS A 62 24.15 -0.17 1.38
C HIS A 62 23.43 0.93 2.16
N PRO A 63 23.65 2.22 1.85
CA PRO A 63 23.13 3.34 2.65
C PRO A 63 21.65 3.66 2.36
N GLU A 64 21.17 3.32 1.17
CA GLU A 64 19.84 3.71 0.68
C GLU A 64 18.90 2.51 0.51
N GLU A 65 17.60 2.79 0.37
CA GLU A 65 16.55 1.80 0.12
C GLU A 65 16.52 0.70 1.17
N ASN A 66 16.66 1.09 2.44
CA ASN A 66 16.69 0.19 3.57
C ASN A 66 15.34 0.08 4.27
N TRP A 67 15.06 -1.12 4.76
CA TRP A 67 13.83 -1.49 5.43
C TRP A 67 14.17 -1.98 6.84
N LEU A 68 13.31 -1.65 7.79
CA LEU A 68 13.35 -2.11 9.17
C LEU A 68 12.40 -3.29 9.33
N CYS A 69 12.91 -4.44 9.75
CA CYS A 69 12.07 -5.56 10.16
C CYS A 69 11.33 -5.22 11.46
N LEU A 70 10.00 -5.27 11.46
CA LEU A 70 9.20 -4.93 12.64
C LEU A 70 9.11 -6.06 13.68
N CYS A 71 9.63 -7.25 13.35
CA CYS A 71 9.69 -8.41 14.24
C CYS A 71 10.96 -8.42 15.09
N CYS A 72 12.13 -8.15 14.47
CA CYS A 72 13.44 -8.28 15.12
C CYS A 72 14.33 -7.02 15.05
N LYS A 73 13.88 -5.95 14.40
CA LYS A 73 14.58 -4.67 14.23
C LYS A 73 15.84 -4.67 13.35
N ASP A 74 16.10 -5.76 12.61
CA ASP A 74 17.16 -5.76 11.61
C ASP A 74 16.87 -4.75 10.49
N VAL A 75 17.91 -4.07 10.03
CA VAL A 75 17.85 -3.13 8.91
C VAL A 75 18.51 -3.78 7.69
N LEU A 76 17.74 -3.97 6.62
CA LEU A 76 18.17 -4.68 5.43
C LEU A 76 17.71 -3.97 4.16
N CYS A 77 18.51 -4.05 3.10
CA CYS A 77 18.18 -3.38 1.85
C CYS A 77 16.97 -4.04 1.15
N SER A 78 16.25 -3.23 0.38
CA SER A 78 15.03 -3.61 -0.32
C SER A 78 15.27 -4.67 -1.40
N ARG A 79 14.16 -5.17 -1.97
CA ARG A 79 14.16 -6.07 -3.12
C ARG A 79 14.75 -5.48 -4.41
N PHE A 80 14.85 -4.15 -4.48
CA PHE A 80 15.41 -3.43 -5.63
C PHE A 80 16.92 -3.21 -5.52
N VAL A 81 17.51 -3.46 -4.35
CA VAL A 81 18.97 -3.41 -4.13
C VAL A 81 19.54 -4.84 -4.17
N ASN A 82 19.77 -5.48 -3.01
CA ASN A 82 20.29 -6.85 -2.91
C ASN A 82 19.29 -7.84 -2.29
N LYS A 83 18.01 -7.46 -2.13
CA LYS A 83 16.93 -8.35 -1.65
C LYS A 83 17.10 -8.91 -0.24
N HIS A 84 18.01 -8.39 0.57
CA HIS A 84 18.25 -8.91 1.92
C HIS A 84 17.01 -8.90 2.81
N MET A 85 16.13 -7.91 2.73
CA MET A 85 14.88 -7.95 3.52
C MET A 85 13.92 -9.04 3.03
N LEU A 86 13.89 -9.32 1.73
CA LEU A 86 13.07 -10.39 1.17
C LEU A 86 13.61 -11.78 1.59
N GLU A 87 14.93 -11.97 1.51
CA GLU A 87 15.59 -13.20 1.98
C GLU A 87 15.37 -13.40 3.48
N HIS A 88 15.44 -12.34 4.27
CA HIS A 88 15.19 -12.37 5.70
C HIS A 88 13.77 -12.82 6.03
N TYR A 89 12.76 -12.30 5.32
CA TYR A 89 11.40 -12.80 5.43
C TYR A 89 11.32 -14.30 5.11
N GLN A 90 11.95 -14.76 4.03
CA GLN A 90 11.91 -16.17 3.61
C GLN A 90 12.59 -17.11 4.62
N GLN A 91 13.61 -16.64 5.33
CA GLN A 91 14.39 -17.43 6.30
C GLN A 91 13.74 -17.43 7.70
N MET A 92 13.24 -16.28 8.14
CA MET A 92 12.79 -16.06 9.52
C MET A 92 11.27 -16.02 9.66
N HIS A 93 10.53 -15.95 8.55
CA HIS A 93 9.09 -15.71 8.52
C HIS A 93 8.66 -14.42 9.24
N HIS A 94 9.52 -13.41 9.22
CA HIS A 94 9.21 -12.08 9.72
C HIS A 94 8.42 -11.29 8.69
N ASN A 95 7.09 -11.25 8.88
CA ASN A 95 6.15 -10.83 7.84
C ASN A 95 6.14 -9.32 7.57
N LEU A 96 6.55 -8.49 8.53
CA LEU A 96 6.28 -7.06 8.53
C LEU A 96 7.58 -6.25 8.50
N ALA A 97 7.68 -5.30 7.58
CA ALA A 97 8.79 -4.37 7.49
C ALA A 97 8.32 -2.94 7.20
N LEU A 98 9.04 -1.95 7.73
CA LEU A 98 8.84 -0.53 7.46
C LEU A 98 9.95 0.00 6.55
N SER A 99 9.59 0.72 5.50
CA SER A 99 10.51 1.39 4.59
C SER A 99 11.07 2.67 5.23
N TYR A 100 12.40 2.84 5.25
CA TYR A 100 12.97 4.12 5.64
C TYR A 100 12.88 5.19 4.55
N SER A 101 12.57 4.84 3.30
CA SER A 101 12.46 5.80 2.19
C SER A 101 11.18 6.65 2.31
N ASP A 102 10.05 6.03 2.65
CA ASP A 102 8.73 6.68 2.64
C ASP A 102 7.86 6.36 3.87
N LEU A 103 8.37 5.59 4.82
CA LEU A 103 7.67 5.15 6.04
C LEU A 103 6.43 4.27 5.76
N SER A 104 6.33 3.71 4.55
CA SER A 104 5.32 2.69 4.23
C SER A 104 5.60 1.40 5.00
N VAL A 105 4.54 0.68 5.38
CA VAL A 105 4.65 -0.65 6.00
C VAL A 105 4.20 -1.69 5.01
N TRP A 106 5.01 -2.73 4.85
CA TRP A 106 4.76 -3.85 3.94
C TRP A 106 4.57 -5.14 4.72
N CYS A 107 3.59 -5.94 4.30
CA CYS A 107 3.43 -7.31 4.73
C CYS A 107 3.80 -8.27 3.59
N PHE A 108 4.88 -9.04 3.78
CA PHE A 108 5.35 -9.99 2.78
C PHE A 108 4.38 -11.15 2.53
N SER A 109 3.72 -11.66 3.57
CA SER A 109 2.76 -12.76 3.41
C SER A 109 1.43 -12.33 2.78
N CYS A 110 1.01 -11.08 2.98
CA CYS A 110 -0.18 -10.53 2.33
C CYS A 110 0.10 -9.94 0.94
N ASP A 111 1.37 -9.77 0.58
CA ASP A 111 1.83 -9.05 -0.61
C ASP A 111 1.15 -7.67 -0.73
N ALA A 112 1.07 -6.93 0.39
CA ALA A 112 0.30 -5.69 0.48
C ALA A 112 0.92 -4.66 1.42
N TYR A 113 0.71 -3.38 1.10
CA TYR A 113 0.96 -2.27 2.00
C TYR A 113 -0.10 -2.21 3.10
N LEU A 114 0.31 -1.74 4.28
CA LEU A 114 -0.53 -1.56 5.45
C LEU A 114 -0.59 -0.08 5.84
N ASP A 115 -1.78 0.41 6.18
CA ASP A 115 -1.93 1.76 6.71
C ASP A 115 -1.54 1.80 8.20
N ALA A 116 -0.31 2.24 8.47
CA ALA A 116 0.24 2.32 9.82
C ALA A 116 -0.44 3.37 10.72
N GLN A 117 -1.18 4.31 10.14
CA GLN A 117 -1.91 5.33 10.90
C GLN A 117 -3.30 4.83 11.32
N VAL A 118 -3.90 3.92 10.54
CA VAL A 118 -5.16 3.26 10.91
C VAL A 118 -4.91 2.07 11.85
N ILE A 119 -3.89 1.25 11.58
CA ILE A 119 -3.61 0.04 12.34
C ILE A 119 -2.92 0.38 13.67
N LEU A 120 -3.64 0.26 14.78
CA LEU A 120 -3.16 0.65 16.12
C LEU A 120 -1.80 0.06 16.51
N PRO A 121 -1.52 -1.25 16.31
CA PRO A 121 -0.22 -1.83 16.66
C PRO A 121 0.97 -1.23 15.90
N LEU A 122 0.75 -0.59 14.75
CA LEU A 122 1.80 0.00 13.91
C LEU A 122 2.06 1.47 14.23
N ARG A 123 1.15 2.15 14.94
CA ARG A 123 1.30 3.58 15.25
C ARG A 123 2.59 3.92 15.99
N PRO A 124 3.03 3.19 17.03
CA PRO A 124 4.23 3.56 17.78
C PRO A 124 5.49 3.58 16.92
N VAL A 125 5.66 2.58 16.04
CA VAL A 125 6.82 2.54 15.14
C VAL A 125 6.74 3.61 14.06
N TYR A 126 5.54 3.87 13.52
CA TYR A 126 5.34 4.91 12.52
C TYR A 126 5.66 6.30 13.09
N GLU A 127 5.11 6.64 14.25
CA GLU A 127 5.36 7.91 14.94
C GLU A 127 6.84 8.09 15.26
N THR A 128 7.48 7.05 15.81
CA THR A 128 8.91 7.07 16.13
C THR A 128 9.76 7.27 14.87
N ALA A 129 9.52 6.49 13.82
CA ALA A 129 10.27 6.61 12.57
C ALA A 129 10.06 7.99 11.90
N TYR A 130 8.84 8.54 11.98
CA TYR A 130 8.52 9.87 11.48
C TYR A 130 9.30 10.95 12.22
N ILE A 131 9.31 10.92 13.55
CA ILE A 131 10.08 11.88 14.37
C ILE A 131 11.57 11.77 14.09
N LEU A 132 12.11 10.54 14.01
CA LEU A 132 13.52 10.34 13.70
C LEU A 132 13.88 10.85 12.30
N LYS A 133 12.97 10.73 11.32
CA LYS A 133 13.21 11.17 9.94
C LYS A 133 13.06 12.68 9.75
N PHE A 134 12.04 13.29 10.37
CA PHE A 134 11.61 14.66 10.07
C PHE A 134 11.76 15.64 11.23
N GLY A 135 12.15 15.14 12.42
CA GLY A 135 12.35 15.95 13.62
C GLY A 135 11.08 16.50 14.28
N ASN A 136 9.89 16.09 13.81
CA ASN A 136 8.59 16.59 14.28
C ASN A 136 7.57 15.45 14.33
N ALA A 137 6.44 15.65 15.03
CA ALA A 137 5.36 14.67 15.07
C ALA A 137 4.67 14.51 13.69
N PRO A 138 4.14 13.32 13.36
CA PRO A 138 3.38 13.12 12.13
C PRO A 138 2.10 13.97 12.12
N PRO A 139 1.65 14.42 10.93
CA PRO A 139 0.39 15.15 10.81
C PRO A 139 -0.78 14.25 11.20
N PHE A 140 -1.80 14.83 11.85
CA PHE A 140 -3.04 14.11 12.15
C PHE A 140 -3.78 13.80 10.85
N ARG A 141 -4.11 12.52 10.62
CA ARG A 141 -5.11 12.16 9.61
C ARG A 141 -6.51 12.42 10.15
N THR A 142 -7.23 13.32 9.51
CA THR A 142 -8.69 13.37 9.64
C THR A 142 -9.24 12.12 8.95
N ILE A 143 -9.79 11.19 9.72
CA ILE A 143 -10.49 10.04 9.17
C ILE A 143 -11.84 10.56 8.68
N ASP A 144 -11.98 10.78 7.37
CA ASP A 144 -13.29 10.99 6.76
C ASP A 144 -14.10 9.71 6.91
N HIS A 145 -14.98 9.67 7.91
CA HIS A 145 -16.03 8.64 7.97
C HIS A 145 -16.94 8.86 6.75
N PRO A 146 -17.18 7.84 5.91
CA PRO A 146 -18.27 7.92 4.96
C PRO A 146 -19.56 8.08 5.78
N LYS A 147 -20.21 9.23 5.67
CA LYS A 147 -21.49 9.52 6.31
C LYS A 147 -22.46 8.41 5.92
N GLY A 148 -22.84 7.59 6.90
CA GLY A 148 -23.98 6.70 6.77
C GLY A 148 -25.19 7.53 6.36
N VAL A 149 -25.87 7.10 5.31
CA VAL A 149 -27.14 7.67 4.89
C VAL A 149 -28.13 7.45 6.04
N ASP A 150 -28.51 8.53 6.73
CA ASP A 150 -29.69 8.56 7.58
C ASP A 150 -30.89 8.13 6.72
N LYS A 151 -31.44 6.96 7.02
CA LYS A 151 -32.83 6.64 6.67
C LYS A 151 -33.62 6.61 7.96
N GLU A 152 -34.08 7.80 8.35
CA GLU A 152 -35.25 7.95 9.20
C GLU A 152 -36.44 7.29 8.50
N ALA A 153 -36.95 6.20 9.06
CA ALA A 153 -38.30 5.71 8.82
C ALA A 153 -38.70 4.75 9.95
N TYR A 154 -39.17 5.30 11.07
CA TYR A 154 -40.10 4.57 11.92
C TYR A 154 -41.19 5.52 12.44
N THR A 155 -42.35 5.34 11.81
CA THR A 155 -43.74 5.51 12.28
C THR A 155 -44.20 6.85 12.83
#